data_AF-A5KJP3-F1
#
_entry.id   AF-A5KJP3-F1
#
_cell.length_a   1.000
_cell.length_b   1.000
_cell.length_c   1.000
_cell.angle_alpha   90.00
_cell.angle_beta   90.00
_cell.angle_gamma   90.00
#
_symmetry.space_group_name_H-M   'P 1'
#
loop_
_entity.id
_entity.type
_entity.pdbx_description
1 polymer ?
#
loop_
_entity_poly.entity_id
_entity_poly.type
_entity_poly.pdbx_seq_one_letter_code
_entity_poly.pdbx_strand_id
1 'polypeptide(L)'
;MNTDIKSENAKKLKSEKQSENEKKSENREKVKIMMYANFGEFISKKRVEKKITLRKMADMLGVSAPFLTDVEKDRRNPFDMEKLTQLAQILNLSKEENAQMLDLAGKKRNAVAPDLPEYIMERDYVSAALRTARDLDAGEEEWNQFVEELRKRKG
;
A
#
# COMPACT_ATOMS: atom_id res chain seq x y z
N MET A 1 -24.90 -20.14 42.17
CA MET A 1 -25.00 -20.66 40.79
C MET A 1 -25.35 -19.59 39.73
N ASN A 2 -25.54 -18.30 40.07
CA ASN A 2 -25.94 -17.25 39.09
C ASN A 2 -24.84 -16.22 38.74
N THR A 3 -23.63 -16.39 39.27
CA THR A 3 -22.49 -15.45 39.09
C THR A 3 -21.61 -15.84 37.90
N ASP A 4 -21.49 -17.13 37.59
CA ASP A 4 -20.57 -17.62 36.57
C ASP A 4 -21.09 -17.39 35.14
N ILE A 5 -22.40 -17.56 34.93
CA ILE A 5 -23.08 -17.36 33.63
C ILE A 5 -23.00 -15.90 33.16
N LYS A 6 -23.05 -14.93 34.09
CA LYS A 6 -22.89 -13.50 33.75
C LYS A 6 -21.47 -13.17 33.32
N SER A 7 -20.47 -13.84 33.91
CA SER A 7 -19.05 -13.63 33.59
C SER A 7 -18.68 -14.19 32.21
N GLU A 8 -19.28 -15.32 31.84
CA GLU A 8 -19.03 -16.02 30.59
C GLU A 8 -19.71 -15.33 29.41
N ASN A 9 -20.96 -14.86 29.60
CA ASN A 9 -21.64 -14.00 28.64
C ASN A 9 -20.89 -12.67 28.43
N ALA A 10 -20.35 -12.06 29.48
CA ALA A 10 -19.58 -10.82 29.35
C ALA A 10 -18.24 -11.02 28.61
N LYS A 11 -17.59 -12.18 28.76
CA LYS A 11 -16.39 -12.53 27.99
C LYS A 11 -16.71 -12.77 26.51
N LYS A 12 -17.80 -13.49 26.23
CA LYS A 12 -18.27 -13.76 24.86
C LYS A 12 -18.65 -12.48 24.11
N LEU A 13 -19.37 -11.56 24.77
CA LEU A 13 -19.71 -10.25 24.22
C LEU A 13 -18.47 -9.36 23.99
N LYS A 14 -17.40 -9.52 24.77
CA LYS A 14 -16.14 -8.80 24.57
C LYS A 14 -15.34 -9.37 23.39
N SER A 15 -15.25 -10.69 23.24
CA SER A 15 -14.58 -11.32 22.10
C SER A 15 -15.30 -11.04 20.78
N GLU A 16 -16.63 -11.05 20.78
CA GLU A 16 -17.44 -10.72 19.59
C GLU A 16 -17.21 -9.27 19.16
N LYS A 17 -17.28 -8.30 20.09
CA LYS A 17 -17.01 -6.88 19.80
C LYS A 17 -15.57 -6.62 19.34
N GLN A 18 -14.61 -7.38 19.83
CA GLN A 18 -13.20 -7.23 19.44
C GLN A 18 -12.99 -7.74 18.01
N SER A 19 -13.55 -8.92 17.68
CA SER A 19 -13.52 -9.45 16.31
C SER A 19 -14.29 -8.57 15.30
N GLU A 20 -15.38 -7.91 15.72
CA GLU A 20 -16.10 -6.94 14.89
C GLU A 20 -15.29 -5.67 14.65
N ASN A 21 -14.57 -5.17 15.65
CA ASN A 21 -13.70 -4.00 15.49
C ASN A 21 -12.49 -4.31 14.61
N GLU A 22 -11.88 -5.49 14.75
CA GLU A 22 -10.76 -5.96 13.91
C GLU A 22 -11.20 -6.10 12.44
N LYS A 23 -12.35 -6.75 12.18
CA LYS A 23 -12.94 -6.82 10.83
C LYS A 23 -13.30 -5.44 10.26
N LYS A 24 -13.72 -4.50 11.11
CA LYS A 24 -14.09 -3.13 10.68
C LYS A 24 -12.86 -2.26 10.42
N SER A 25 -11.75 -2.48 11.14
CA SER A 25 -10.45 -1.86 10.83
C SER A 25 -9.86 -2.46 9.56
N GLU A 26 -9.85 -3.79 9.41
CA GLU A 26 -9.38 -4.47 8.20
C GLU A 26 -10.17 -4.05 6.96
N ASN A 27 -11.51 -3.96 7.07
CA ASN A 27 -12.32 -3.51 5.95
C ASN A 27 -12.10 -2.01 5.65
N ARG A 28 -11.80 -1.18 6.66
CA ARG A 28 -11.37 0.21 6.43
C ARG A 28 -9.98 0.29 5.79
N GLU A 29 -9.04 -0.56 6.18
CA GLU A 29 -7.70 -0.69 5.59
C GLU A 29 -7.80 -1.13 4.12
N LYS A 30 -8.62 -2.16 3.84
CA LYS A 30 -8.93 -2.67 2.49
C LYS A 30 -9.62 -1.63 1.62
N VAL A 31 -10.57 -0.87 2.17
CA VAL A 31 -11.20 0.27 1.47
C VAL A 31 -10.19 1.39 1.20
N LYS A 32 -9.21 1.61 2.08
CA LYS A 32 -8.12 2.59 1.88
C LYS A 32 -7.15 2.16 0.77
N ILE A 33 -6.85 0.87 0.69
CA ILE A 33 -6.03 0.24 -0.36
C ILE A 33 -6.76 0.29 -1.73
N MET A 34 -8.09 0.26 -1.74
CA MET A 34 -8.94 0.36 -2.94
C MET A 34 -9.35 1.80 -3.36
N MET A 35 -8.71 2.84 -2.85
CA MET A 35 -9.13 4.23 -3.13
C MET A 35 -8.90 4.68 -4.60
N TYR A 36 -8.02 3.98 -5.33
CA TYR A 36 -7.59 4.34 -6.70
C TYR A 36 -7.50 3.09 -7.60
N ALA A 37 -8.00 3.17 -8.82
CA ALA A 37 -8.02 2.06 -9.77
C ALA A 37 -6.64 1.79 -10.39
N ASN A 38 -5.82 2.83 -10.60
CA ASN A 38 -4.49 2.71 -11.17
C ASN A 38 -3.57 3.88 -10.76
N PHE A 39 -2.31 3.80 -11.18
CA PHE A 39 -1.28 4.81 -10.94
C PHE A 39 -1.68 6.20 -11.48
N GLY A 40 -2.20 6.27 -12.70
CA GLY A 40 -2.60 7.52 -13.34
C GLY A 40 -3.69 8.27 -12.57
N GLU A 41 -4.71 7.54 -12.11
CA GLU A 41 -5.79 8.11 -11.30
C GLU A 41 -5.28 8.62 -9.96
N PHE A 42 -4.41 7.85 -9.29
CA PHE A 42 -3.80 8.23 -8.01
C PHE A 42 -3.10 9.59 -8.12
N ILE A 43 -2.17 9.72 -9.09
CA ILE A 43 -1.38 10.93 -9.22
C ILE A 43 -2.24 12.12 -9.67
N SER A 44 -3.26 11.89 -10.50
CA SER A 44 -4.17 12.95 -10.96
C SER A 44 -4.99 13.53 -9.80
N LYS A 45 -5.56 12.66 -8.97
CA LYS A 45 -6.32 13.07 -7.76
C LYS A 45 -5.41 13.79 -6.76
N LYS A 46 -4.23 13.24 -6.46
CA LYS A 46 -3.25 13.89 -5.56
C LYS A 46 -2.80 15.26 -6.08
N ARG A 47 -2.57 15.38 -7.39
CA ARG A 47 -2.22 16.66 -8.02
C ARG A 47 -3.33 17.71 -7.82
N VAL A 48 -4.60 17.33 -8.02
CA VAL A 48 -5.75 18.22 -7.83
C VAL A 48 -5.94 18.61 -6.36
N GLU A 49 -5.79 17.66 -5.43
CA GLU A 49 -5.83 17.90 -3.97
C GLU A 49 -4.80 18.96 -3.55
N LYS A 50 -3.59 18.90 -4.14
CA LYS A 50 -2.50 19.85 -3.90
C LYS A 50 -2.62 21.14 -4.71
N LYS A 51 -3.72 21.31 -5.46
CA LYS A 51 -3.99 22.47 -6.34
C LYS A 51 -2.88 22.72 -7.38
N ILE A 52 -2.26 21.65 -7.85
CA ILE A 52 -1.23 21.71 -8.89
C ILE A 52 -1.91 21.51 -10.25
N THR A 53 -1.61 22.38 -11.22
CA THR A 53 -2.13 22.21 -12.58
C THR A 53 -1.32 21.14 -13.31
N LEU A 54 -1.91 20.50 -14.32
CA LEU A 54 -1.21 19.48 -15.11
C LEU A 54 0.07 20.04 -15.76
N ARG A 55 0.03 21.25 -16.32
CA ARG A 55 1.22 21.91 -16.88
C ARG A 55 2.29 22.15 -15.82
N LYS A 56 1.91 22.71 -14.67
CA LYS A 56 2.85 22.97 -13.58
C LYS A 56 3.53 21.68 -13.10
N MET A 57 2.78 20.59 -12.93
CA MET A 57 3.38 19.32 -12.52
C MET A 57 4.30 18.75 -13.60
N ALA A 58 3.92 18.86 -14.88
CA ALA A 58 4.76 18.44 -16.00
C ALA A 58 6.10 19.21 -16.01
N ASP A 59 6.05 20.53 -15.82
CA ASP A 59 7.23 21.39 -15.73
C ASP A 59 8.12 21.00 -14.54
N MET A 60 7.52 20.76 -13.36
CA MET A 60 8.25 20.33 -12.16
C MET A 60 8.91 18.95 -12.30
N LEU A 61 8.30 18.04 -13.07
CA LEU A 61 8.83 16.71 -13.38
C LEU A 61 9.81 16.71 -14.56
N GLY A 62 9.98 17.83 -15.26
CA GLY A 62 10.80 17.91 -16.47
C GLY A 62 10.25 17.06 -17.63
N VAL A 63 8.93 16.90 -17.74
CA VAL A 63 8.27 16.14 -18.81
C VAL A 63 7.28 17.01 -19.58
N SER A 64 6.83 16.54 -20.74
CA SER A 64 5.80 17.27 -21.51
C SER A 64 4.40 17.08 -20.90
N ALA A 65 3.57 18.12 -20.97
CA ALA A 65 2.17 18.04 -20.53
C ALA A 65 1.35 16.93 -21.25
N PRO A 66 1.51 16.70 -22.57
CA PRO A 66 0.86 15.56 -23.22
C PRO A 66 1.31 14.21 -22.64
N PHE A 67 2.60 14.04 -22.36
CA PHE A 67 3.11 12.81 -21.75
C PHE A 67 2.51 12.58 -20.37
N LEU A 68 2.51 13.59 -19.51
CA LEU A 68 1.86 13.47 -18.19
C LEU A 68 0.36 13.17 -18.31
N THR A 69 -0.32 13.74 -19.30
CA THR A 69 -1.75 13.44 -19.57
C THR A 69 -1.95 11.97 -19.93
N ASP A 70 -1.06 11.39 -20.73
CA ASP A 70 -1.12 9.97 -21.09
C ASP A 70 -0.84 9.07 -19.89
N VAL A 71 0.06 9.48 -18.99
CA VAL A 71 0.31 8.77 -17.73
C VAL A 71 -0.91 8.85 -16.81
N GLU A 72 -1.51 10.04 -16.60
CA GLU A 72 -2.71 10.20 -15.77
C GLU A 72 -3.93 9.43 -16.31
N LYS A 73 -4.00 9.24 -17.63
CA LYS A 73 -5.04 8.45 -18.31
C LYS A 73 -4.68 6.97 -18.48
N ASP A 74 -3.64 6.50 -17.80
CA ASP A 74 -3.18 5.11 -17.78
C ASP A 74 -2.82 4.53 -19.17
N ARG A 75 -2.53 5.40 -20.15
CA ARG A 75 -2.12 5.04 -21.52
C ARG A 75 -0.61 4.83 -21.65
N ARG A 76 0.17 5.26 -20.67
CA ARG A 76 1.63 5.12 -20.60
C ARG A 76 2.03 4.40 -19.32
N ASN A 77 3.23 3.85 -19.33
CA ASN A 77 3.83 3.27 -18.14
C ASN A 77 4.10 4.36 -17.08
N PRO A 78 4.08 3.98 -15.79
CA PRO A 78 4.52 4.86 -14.70
C PRO A 78 5.96 5.34 -14.91
N PHE A 79 6.33 6.42 -14.24
CA PHE A 79 7.67 6.99 -14.31
C PHE A 79 8.76 6.07 -13.72
N ASP A 80 10.02 6.28 -14.12
CA ASP A 80 11.17 5.64 -13.47
C ASP A 80 11.25 5.99 -11.97
N MET A 81 12.10 5.27 -11.22
CA MET A 81 12.20 5.47 -9.77
C MET A 81 12.62 6.89 -9.39
N GLU A 82 13.53 7.49 -10.16
CA GLU A 82 13.97 8.87 -9.93
C GLU A 82 12.80 9.86 -9.97
N LYS A 83 11.98 9.78 -11.02
CA LYS A 83 10.79 10.65 -11.16
C LYS A 83 9.68 10.27 -10.20
N LEU A 84 9.55 9.01 -9.79
CA LEU A 84 8.62 8.62 -8.72
C LEU A 84 9.02 9.27 -7.39
N THR A 85 10.31 9.29 -7.06
CA THR A 85 10.81 10.00 -5.88
C THR A 85 10.55 11.51 -5.97
N GLN A 86 10.82 12.13 -7.12
CA GLN A 86 10.51 13.55 -7.33
C GLN A 86 8.99 13.82 -7.21
N LEU A 87 8.16 12.97 -7.81
CA LEU A 87 6.71 13.09 -7.76
C LEU A 87 6.19 13.02 -6.32
N ALA A 88 6.72 12.10 -5.50
CA ALA A 88 6.37 11.99 -4.09
C ALA A 88 6.66 13.28 -3.31
N GLN A 89 7.78 13.95 -3.62
CA GLN A 89 8.15 15.24 -3.05
C GLN A 89 7.22 16.36 -3.54
N ILE A 90 6.96 16.44 -4.85
CA ILE A 90 6.08 17.45 -5.47
C ILE A 90 4.67 17.39 -4.88
N LEU A 91 4.15 16.17 -4.71
CA LEU A 91 2.82 15.92 -4.14
C LEU A 91 2.82 15.94 -2.61
N ASN A 92 3.99 16.01 -1.97
CA ASN A 92 4.17 15.93 -0.52
C ASN A 92 3.38 14.74 0.06
N LEU A 93 3.70 13.54 -0.42
CA LEU A 93 3.06 12.29 -0.03
C LEU A 93 3.54 11.83 1.35
N SER A 94 2.63 11.26 2.15
CA SER A 94 3.00 10.50 3.33
C SER A 94 3.76 9.23 2.95
N LYS A 95 4.36 8.54 3.93
CA LYS A 95 5.03 7.25 3.68
C LYS A 95 4.06 6.21 3.12
N GLU A 96 2.85 6.18 3.64
CA GLU A 96 1.78 5.26 3.24
C GLU A 96 1.28 5.60 1.83
N GLU A 97 1.09 6.88 1.52
CA GLU A 97 0.70 7.32 0.17
C GLU A 97 1.80 7.02 -0.85
N ASN A 98 3.07 7.19 -0.47
CA ASN A 98 4.20 6.86 -1.32
C ASN A 98 4.29 5.34 -1.58
N ALA A 99 4.11 4.51 -0.56
CA ALA A 99 4.05 3.06 -0.72
C ALA A 99 2.91 2.67 -1.68
N GLN A 100 1.70 3.22 -1.48
CA GLN A 100 0.57 2.98 -2.37
C GLN A 100 0.87 3.41 -3.83
N MET A 101 1.56 4.53 -4.03
CA MET A 101 1.98 4.97 -5.35
C MET A 101 2.93 3.97 -6.01
N LEU A 102 3.92 3.47 -5.27
CA LEU A 102 4.91 2.50 -5.76
C LEU A 102 4.26 1.15 -6.07
N ASP A 103 3.33 0.69 -5.24
CA ASP A 103 2.53 -0.52 -5.48
C ASP A 103 1.71 -0.40 -6.78
N LEU A 104 1.02 0.73 -6.98
CA LEU A 104 0.26 0.99 -8.19
C LEU A 104 1.17 1.04 -9.43
N ALA A 105 2.37 1.60 -9.29
CA ALA A 105 3.35 1.66 -10.38
C ALA A 105 3.89 0.26 -10.73
N GLY A 106 4.20 -0.57 -9.73
CA GLY A 106 4.59 -1.97 -9.91
C GLY A 106 3.48 -2.77 -10.60
N LYS A 107 2.24 -2.67 -10.10
CA LYS A 107 1.07 -3.37 -10.65
C LYS A 107 0.86 -3.05 -12.14
N LYS A 108 0.96 -1.78 -12.55
CA LYS A 108 0.84 -1.40 -13.97
C LYS A 108 1.93 -2.02 -14.86
N ARG A 109 3.11 -2.28 -14.29
CA ARG A 109 4.24 -2.95 -14.96
C ARG A 109 4.19 -4.47 -14.86
N ASN A 110 3.15 -5.04 -14.22
CA ASN A 110 3.10 -6.45 -13.87
C ASN A 110 4.35 -6.91 -13.09
N ALA A 111 4.79 -6.08 -12.15
CA ALA A 111 5.97 -6.27 -11.32
C ALA A 111 5.68 -5.89 -9.86
N VAL A 112 6.59 -6.25 -8.95
CA VAL A 112 6.58 -5.71 -7.58
C VAL A 112 6.81 -4.20 -7.58
N ALA A 113 6.48 -3.54 -6.46
CA ALA A 113 6.75 -2.12 -6.26
C ALA A 113 8.23 -1.82 -6.56
N PRO A 114 8.55 -0.76 -7.32
CA PRO A 114 9.89 -0.63 -7.91
C PRO A 114 11.02 -0.27 -6.93
N ASP A 115 10.74 -0.11 -5.63
CA ASP A 115 11.69 -0.02 -4.52
C ASP A 115 12.07 -1.39 -3.91
N LEU A 116 11.29 -2.44 -4.15
CA LEU A 116 11.52 -3.78 -3.58
C LEU A 116 12.56 -4.66 -4.29
N PRO A 117 12.74 -4.61 -5.64
CA PRO A 117 13.61 -5.54 -6.34
C PRO A 117 15.04 -5.59 -5.80
N GLU A 118 15.65 -4.43 -5.55
CA GLU A 118 17.01 -4.34 -5.03
C GLU A 118 17.12 -5.06 -3.68
N TYR A 119 16.19 -4.78 -2.75
CA TYR A 119 16.15 -5.44 -1.45
C TYR A 119 16.01 -6.97 -1.55
N ILE A 120 15.16 -7.45 -2.46
CA ILE A 120 14.91 -8.89 -2.66
C ILE A 120 16.12 -9.58 -3.32
N MET A 121 16.74 -8.94 -4.31
CA MET A 121 17.86 -9.51 -5.08
C MET A 121 19.16 -9.55 -4.28
N GLU A 122 19.39 -8.58 -3.40
CA GLU A 122 20.58 -8.56 -2.53
C GLU A 122 20.55 -9.63 -1.42
N ARG A 123 19.39 -10.26 -1.19
CA ARG A 123 19.14 -11.11 -0.01
C ARG A 123 18.50 -12.43 -0.43
N ASP A 124 19.35 -13.42 -0.68
CA ASP A 124 18.89 -14.77 -1.05
C ASP A 124 17.87 -15.36 -0.07
N TYR A 125 18.01 -15.05 1.22
CA TYR A 125 17.08 -15.51 2.26
C TYR A 125 15.67 -14.90 2.13
N VAL A 126 15.53 -13.67 1.60
CA VAL A 126 14.23 -13.05 1.34
C VAL A 126 13.52 -13.79 0.21
N SER A 127 14.25 -14.06 -0.87
CA SER A 127 13.73 -14.85 -1.99
C SER A 127 13.35 -16.28 -1.56
N ALA A 128 14.16 -16.92 -0.71
CA ALA A 128 13.84 -18.22 -0.14
C ALA A 128 12.57 -18.18 0.71
N ALA A 129 12.45 -17.18 1.62
CA ALA A 129 11.27 -17.01 2.46
C ALA A 129 9.99 -16.77 1.64
N LEU A 130 10.05 -15.94 0.59
CA LEU A 130 8.91 -15.70 -0.32
C LEU A 130 8.47 -16.98 -1.04
N ARG A 131 9.43 -17.82 -1.48
CA ARG A 131 9.11 -19.12 -2.08
C ARG A 131 8.47 -20.07 -1.07
N THR A 132 9.04 -20.18 0.13
CA THR A 132 8.49 -21.02 1.20
C THR A 132 7.07 -20.58 1.57
N ALA A 133 6.84 -19.29 1.76
CA ALA A 133 5.52 -18.77 2.08
C ALA A 133 4.50 -19.08 0.98
N ARG A 134 4.89 -18.94 -0.29
CA ARG A 134 4.05 -19.33 -1.43
C ARG A 134 3.77 -20.84 -1.43
N ASP A 135 4.79 -21.67 -1.24
CA ASP A 135 4.67 -23.13 -1.31
C ASP A 135 3.86 -23.70 -0.13
N LEU A 136 3.73 -22.94 0.96
CA LEU A 136 2.91 -23.25 2.13
C LEU A 136 1.53 -22.55 2.11
N ASP A 137 1.16 -21.91 1.01
CA ASP A 137 -0.09 -21.15 0.86
C ASP A 137 -0.34 -20.13 1.99
N ALA A 138 0.74 -19.50 2.48
CA ALA A 138 0.65 -18.49 3.54
C ALA A 138 -0.21 -17.30 3.09
N GLY A 139 -1.29 -17.05 3.85
CA GLY A 139 -2.27 -16.01 3.58
C GLY A 139 -1.97 -14.68 4.25
N GLU A 140 -2.92 -13.75 4.11
CA GLU A 140 -2.84 -12.39 4.67
C GLU A 140 -2.66 -12.42 6.20
N GLU A 141 -3.31 -13.36 6.89
CA GLU A 141 -3.25 -13.48 8.35
C GLU A 141 -1.85 -13.87 8.84
N GLU A 142 -1.20 -14.87 8.22
CA GLU A 142 0.15 -15.31 8.58
C GLU A 142 1.18 -14.20 8.33
N TRP A 143 1.07 -13.50 7.20
CA TRP A 143 1.95 -12.37 6.88
C TRP A 143 1.77 -11.20 7.85
N ASN A 144 0.53 -10.89 8.22
CA ASN A 144 0.25 -9.84 9.21
C ASN A 144 0.84 -10.18 10.58
N GLN A 145 0.71 -11.44 11.03
CA GLN A 145 1.33 -11.90 12.27
C GLN A 145 2.86 -11.75 12.21
N PHE A 146 3.49 -12.21 11.13
CA PHE A 146 4.93 -12.09 10.93
C PHE A 146 5.41 -10.63 10.99
N VAL A 147 4.72 -9.71 10.29
CA VAL A 147 5.07 -8.28 10.30
C VAL A 147 4.90 -7.66 11.69
N GLU A 148 3.83 -7.99 12.40
CA GLU A 148 3.60 -7.51 13.77
C GLU A 148 4.66 -8.01 14.75
N GLU A 149 5.13 -9.25 14.61
CA GLU A 149 6.27 -9.75 15.39
C GLU A 149 7.56 -8.95 15.12
N LEU A 150 7.84 -8.61 13.86
CA LEU A 150 9.00 -7.79 13.51
C LEU A 150 8.91 -6.38 14.10
N ARG A 151 7.71 -5.78 14.09
CA ARG A 151 7.47 -4.44 14.67
C ARG A 151 7.68 -4.44 16.18
N LYS A 152 7.18 -5.45 16.88
CA LYS A 152 7.33 -5.60 18.35
C LYS A 152 8.77 -5.72 18.82
N ARG A 153 9.67 -6.27 17.99
CA ARG A 153 11.11 -6.41 18.33
C ARG A 153 11.90 -5.12 18.17
N LYS A 154 11.37 -4.16 17.40
CA LYS A 154 12.02 -2.86 17.14
C LYS A 154 11.63 -1.80 18.19
N GLY A 155 10.54 -2.02 18.93
CA GLY A 155 10.15 -1.25 20.12
C GLY A 155 10.71 -1.87 21.38
#